data_AF-A0A9D2TYL7-F1
#
_entry.id   AF-A0A9D2TYL7-F1
#
_cell.length_a   1.000
_cell.length_b   1.000
_cell.length_c   1.000
_cell.angle_alpha   90.00
_cell.angle_beta   90.00
_cell.angle_gamma   90.00
#
_symmetry.space_group_name_H-M   'P 1'
#
loop_
_entity.id
_entity.type
_entity.pdbx_description
1 polymer ?
#
loop_
_entity_poly.entity_id
_entity_poly.type
_entity_poly.pdbx_seq_one_letter_code
_entity_poly.pdbx_strand_id
1 'polypeptide(L)'
;ALSDFAVGDTVYADVSPVMTRSLPPMTNAFTLFCEIPEDTAVPAYGTITDVSADEDGNLRVSTDQDLILNLTPDAPVLSLDGTETLSAAGLMAGDTILVRYSFMTMSIPAQTTPDEIRLVAQAPAVAAPDPADEGTAAAQDSAVSQGSSIRVSGAVAQLEDGQILLENDEEGAAYPQVLLNITEDTLFLSAADCSEKTLSDIAAGDLLYADISPAMTRSIPPMANAFVVFCDVQEDTAVPTYAQITDIQTGDDGQVTIVTDQSLNLLPNESTKVLSLDGSSTLSVSDLAVGDTILARFQIMTASLPAQTNPEEIRIVAKAGDAQATAIQ
;
A
#
# COMPACT_ATOMS: atom_id res chain seq x y z
N ALA A 1 -26.17 -4.44 -6.01
CA ALA A 1 -25.48 -5.51 -5.23
C ALA A 1 -25.40 -6.76 -6.11
N LEU A 2 -24.51 -7.74 -5.84
CA LEU A 2 -24.31 -8.92 -6.70
C LEU A 2 -25.60 -9.71 -7.07
N SER A 3 -26.69 -9.47 -6.35
CA SER A 3 -28.05 -9.96 -6.61
C SER A 3 -28.76 -9.33 -7.83
N ASP A 4 -28.21 -8.26 -8.42
CA ASP A 4 -28.79 -7.55 -9.58
C ASP A 4 -28.24 -8.07 -10.93
N PHE A 5 -27.30 -9.02 -10.91
CA PHE A 5 -26.70 -9.60 -12.12
C PHE A 5 -27.44 -10.88 -12.52
N ALA A 6 -27.81 -10.99 -13.80
CA ALA A 6 -28.38 -12.19 -14.39
C ALA A 6 -27.34 -12.95 -15.23
N VAL A 7 -27.53 -14.26 -15.33
CA VAL A 7 -26.73 -15.10 -16.23
C VAL A 7 -27.03 -14.68 -17.67
N GLY A 8 -26.02 -14.13 -18.35
CA GLY A 8 -26.12 -13.63 -19.73
C GLY A 8 -25.87 -12.13 -19.88
N ASP A 9 -25.72 -11.39 -18.79
CA ASP A 9 -25.45 -9.96 -18.84
C ASP A 9 -24.01 -9.65 -19.29
N THR A 10 -23.86 -8.61 -20.11
CA THR A 10 -22.56 -8.06 -20.47
C THR A 10 -22.05 -7.20 -19.32
N VAL A 11 -20.89 -7.57 -18.79
CA VAL A 11 -20.19 -6.82 -17.73
C VAL A 11 -18.81 -6.40 -18.20
N TYR A 12 -18.42 -5.19 -17.84
CA TYR A 12 -17.05 -4.69 -18.00
C TYR A 12 -16.41 -4.69 -16.62
N ALA A 13 -15.23 -5.30 -16.50
CA ALA A 13 -14.55 -5.47 -15.24
C ALA A 13 -13.15 -4.88 -15.32
N ASP A 14 -12.83 -3.95 -14.42
CA ASP A 14 -11.44 -3.61 -14.13
C ASP A 14 -10.91 -4.69 -13.20
N VAL A 15 -9.95 -5.46 -13.69
CA VAL A 15 -9.42 -6.65 -13.01
C VAL A 15 -7.96 -6.47 -12.63
N SER A 16 -7.56 -7.17 -11.57
CA SER A 16 -6.17 -7.24 -11.17
C SER A 16 -5.31 -7.79 -12.30
N PRO A 17 -4.12 -7.19 -12.53
CA PRO A 17 -3.13 -7.76 -13.43
C PRO A 17 -2.63 -9.13 -12.93
N VAL A 18 -2.84 -9.45 -11.64
CA VAL A 18 -2.52 -10.74 -11.04
C VAL A 18 -3.64 -11.73 -11.35
N MET A 19 -3.31 -12.77 -12.11
CA MET A 19 -4.23 -13.86 -12.43
C MET A 19 -3.70 -15.20 -11.93
N THR A 20 -4.60 -16.08 -11.51
CA THR A 20 -4.27 -17.47 -11.17
C THR A 20 -3.86 -18.24 -12.43
N ARG A 21 -2.95 -19.21 -12.26
CA ARG A 21 -2.47 -20.07 -13.35
C ARG A 21 -3.42 -21.24 -13.67
N SER A 22 -4.67 -21.21 -13.19
CA SER A 22 -5.67 -22.24 -13.46
C SER A 22 -6.26 -22.11 -14.87
N LEU A 23 -6.97 -23.15 -15.31
CA LEU A 23 -7.82 -23.10 -16.50
C LEU A 23 -9.27 -23.34 -16.05
N PRO A 24 -10.14 -22.30 -16.06
CA PRO A 24 -9.88 -20.94 -16.53
C PRO A 24 -9.01 -20.11 -15.56
N PRO A 25 -8.27 -19.09 -16.07
CA PRO A 25 -7.58 -18.13 -15.23
C PRO A 25 -8.60 -17.29 -14.46
N MET A 26 -8.35 -17.09 -13.17
CA MET A 26 -9.18 -16.30 -12.26
C MET A 26 -8.40 -15.08 -11.77
N THR A 27 -9.06 -13.93 -11.66
CA THR A 27 -8.50 -12.66 -11.15
C THR A 27 -9.54 -11.94 -10.31
N ASN A 28 -9.12 -11.01 -9.46
CA ASN A 28 -10.02 -10.16 -8.70
C ASN A 28 -10.50 -8.99 -9.57
N ALA A 29 -11.79 -8.72 -9.59
CA ALA A 29 -12.34 -7.49 -10.17
C ALA A 29 -12.44 -6.41 -9.09
N PHE A 30 -11.92 -5.22 -9.36
CA PHE A 30 -12.03 -4.05 -8.50
C PHE A 30 -13.33 -3.29 -8.75
N THR A 31 -13.71 -3.17 -10.02
CA THR A 31 -14.94 -2.50 -10.45
C THR A 31 -15.66 -3.37 -11.46
N LEU A 32 -16.99 -3.43 -11.34
CA LEU A 32 -17.87 -4.10 -12.30
C LEU A 32 -18.87 -3.07 -12.82
N PHE A 33 -18.79 -2.76 -14.10
CA PHE A 33 -19.81 -1.99 -14.80
C PHE A 33 -20.77 -2.94 -15.51
N CYS A 34 -22.06 -2.76 -15.26
CA CYS A 34 -23.14 -3.47 -15.91
C CYS A 34 -24.05 -2.48 -16.65
N GLU A 35 -24.87 -3.00 -17.56
CA GLU A 35 -25.90 -2.23 -18.29
C GLU A 35 -25.35 -0.98 -19.00
N ILE A 36 -24.09 -1.02 -19.45
CA ILE A 36 -23.53 0.07 -20.27
C ILE A 36 -24.21 0.01 -21.66
N PRO A 37 -24.87 1.08 -22.13
CA PRO A 37 -25.43 1.13 -23.48
C PRO A 37 -24.34 0.94 -24.54
N GLU A 38 -24.63 0.24 -25.65
CA GLU A 38 -23.65 -0.11 -26.69
C GLU A 38 -22.90 1.10 -27.29
N ASP A 39 -23.49 2.30 -27.23
CA ASP A 39 -22.91 3.55 -27.73
C ASP A 39 -22.27 4.42 -26.62
N THR A 40 -21.99 3.87 -25.44
CA THR A 40 -21.43 4.62 -24.30
C THR A 40 -20.05 4.07 -23.92
N ALA A 41 -19.09 4.98 -23.70
CA ALA A 41 -17.77 4.60 -23.20
C ALA A 41 -17.87 4.02 -21.78
N VAL A 42 -17.09 2.97 -21.52
CA VAL A 42 -16.92 2.43 -20.17
C VAL A 42 -16.29 3.52 -19.31
N PRO A 43 -16.87 3.85 -18.14
CA PRO A 43 -16.27 4.83 -17.26
C PRO A 43 -14.87 4.37 -16.81
N ALA A 44 -13.93 5.29 -16.71
CA ALA A 44 -12.62 4.99 -16.12
C ALA A 44 -12.71 5.08 -14.61
N TYR A 45 -12.18 4.07 -13.92
CA TYR A 45 -11.99 4.08 -12.47
C TYR A 45 -10.52 4.39 -12.18
N GLY A 46 -10.26 5.37 -11.31
CA GLY A 46 -8.88 5.74 -10.98
C GLY A 46 -8.81 6.64 -9.75
N THR A 47 -7.60 6.77 -9.22
CA THR A 47 -7.30 7.62 -8.07
C THR A 47 -6.68 8.92 -8.56
N ILE A 48 -7.11 10.05 -8.00
CA ILE A 48 -6.50 11.33 -8.28
C ILE A 48 -5.10 11.36 -7.69
N THR A 49 -4.10 11.62 -8.53
CA THR A 49 -2.70 11.75 -8.10
C THR A 49 -2.31 13.21 -7.87
N ASP A 50 -2.90 14.14 -8.62
CA ASP A 50 -2.63 15.58 -8.50
C ASP A 50 -3.85 16.39 -8.96
N VAL A 51 -4.06 17.54 -8.32
CA VAL A 51 -5.05 18.54 -8.74
C VAL A 51 -4.37 19.90 -8.82
N SER A 52 -4.32 20.46 -10.02
CA SER A 52 -3.78 21.79 -10.28
C SER A 52 -4.82 22.68 -10.95
N ALA A 53 -4.73 23.99 -10.77
CA ALA A 53 -5.55 24.95 -11.49
C ALA A 53 -4.72 25.61 -12.59
N ASP A 54 -5.29 25.78 -13.78
CA ASP A 54 -4.67 26.54 -14.87
C ASP A 54 -4.82 28.06 -14.68
N GLU A 55 -4.18 28.86 -15.54
CA GLU A 55 -4.23 30.34 -15.49
C GLU A 55 -5.65 30.90 -15.71
N ASP A 56 -6.56 30.10 -16.29
CA ASP A 56 -7.97 30.45 -16.53
C ASP A 56 -8.90 29.97 -15.41
N GLY A 57 -8.36 29.30 -14.37
CA GLY A 57 -9.09 28.81 -13.21
C GLY A 57 -9.80 27.47 -13.42
N ASN A 58 -9.54 26.75 -14.52
CA ASN A 58 -10.05 25.39 -14.70
C ASN A 58 -9.17 24.39 -13.96
N LEU A 59 -9.80 23.33 -13.45
CA LEU A 59 -9.11 22.29 -12.69
C LEU A 59 -8.57 21.22 -13.64
N ARG A 60 -7.28 20.94 -13.50
CA ARG A 60 -6.58 19.85 -14.14
C ARG A 60 -6.29 18.78 -13.11
N VAL A 61 -6.89 17.61 -13.32
CA VAL A 61 -6.81 16.46 -12.41
C VAL A 61 -6.00 15.36 -13.10
N SER A 62 -4.92 14.92 -12.48
CA SER A 62 -4.13 13.78 -12.96
C SER A 62 -4.57 12.52 -12.22
N THR A 63 -4.59 11.38 -12.90
CA THR A 63 -4.97 10.08 -12.30
C THR A 63 -3.84 9.05 -12.41
N ASP A 64 -3.96 7.96 -11.65
CA ASP A 64 -3.06 6.81 -11.68
C ASP A 64 -3.14 5.97 -12.97
N GLN A 65 -4.16 6.20 -13.80
CA GLN A 65 -4.36 5.51 -15.08
C GLN A 65 -3.70 6.22 -16.28
N ASP A 66 -2.66 7.03 -16.05
CA ASP A 66 -2.01 7.88 -17.08
C ASP A 66 -2.99 8.78 -17.86
N LEU A 67 -4.10 9.16 -17.20
CA LEU A 67 -5.17 9.99 -17.76
C LEU A 67 -5.25 11.32 -17.00
N ILE A 68 -5.20 12.41 -17.76
CA ILE A 68 -5.39 13.79 -17.28
C ILE A 68 -6.80 14.24 -17.65
N LEU A 69 -7.53 14.77 -16.68
CA LEU A 69 -8.87 15.32 -16.82
C LEU A 69 -8.78 16.85 -16.76
N ASN A 70 -9.23 17.50 -17.82
CA ASN A 70 -9.37 18.96 -17.87
C ASN A 70 -10.83 19.29 -17.57
N LEU A 71 -11.14 19.65 -16.32
CA LEU A 71 -12.49 19.91 -15.86
C LEU A 71 -12.94 21.29 -16.36
N THR A 72 -13.97 21.28 -17.20
CA THR A 72 -14.71 22.48 -17.58
C THR A 72 -15.91 22.70 -16.64
N PRO A 73 -16.44 23.92 -16.51
CA PRO A 73 -17.63 24.21 -15.70
C PRO A 73 -18.86 23.34 -16.02
N ASP A 74 -18.91 22.78 -17.22
CA ASP A 74 -19.99 21.92 -17.71
C ASP A 74 -19.89 20.46 -17.25
N ALA A 75 -18.79 20.04 -16.63
CA ALA A 75 -18.59 18.66 -16.14
C ALA A 75 -19.03 18.56 -14.67
N PRO A 76 -20.21 17.98 -14.36
CA PRO A 76 -20.66 17.85 -12.98
C PRO A 76 -19.81 16.83 -12.21
N VAL A 77 -19.42 17.21 -11.00
CA VAL A 77 -18.88 16.30 -10.01
C VAL A 77 -20.04 15.87 -9.11
N LEU A 78 -20.30 14.57 -9.03
CA LEU A 78 -21.42 14.00 -8.29
C LEU A 78 -20.94 13.01 -7.24
N SER A 79 -21.77 12.69 -6.24
CA SER A 79 -21.57 11.52 -5.39
C SER A 79 -21.69 10.22 -6.18
N LEU A 80 -21.15 9.11 -5.68
CA LEU A 80 -21.22 7.79 -6.33
C LEU A 80 -22.65 7.40 -6.76
N ASP A 81 -23.63 7.69 -5.90
CA ASP A 81 -25.06 7.42 -6.14
C ASP A 81 -25.72 8.39 -7.13
N GLY A 82 -25.02 9.46 -7.53
CA GLY A 82 -25.49 10.45 -8.49
C GLY A 82 -26.56 11.41 -7.95
N THR A 83 -26.81 11.39 -6.63
CA THR A 83 -27.89 12.15 -5.99
C THR A 83 -27.46 13.55 -5.55
N GLU A 84 -26.17 13.76 -5.28
CA GLU A 84 -25.64 15.01 -4.76
C GLU A 84 -24.59 15.57 -5.71
N THR A 85 -24.68 16.88 -6.00
CA THR A 85 -23.65 17.60 -6.74
C THR A 85 -22.59 18.11 -5.78
N LEU A 86 -21.35 17.71 -6.02
CA LEU A 86 -20.18 18.05 -5.25
C LEU A 86 -19.42 19.20 -5.93
N SER A 87 -18.65 19.94 -5.15
CA SER A 87 -17.80 21.00 -5.70
C SER A 87 -16.57 20.39 -6.35
N ALA A 88 -16.30 20.74 -7.61
CA ALA A 88 -15.08 20.32 -8.30
C ALA A 88 -13.80 20.79 -7.58
N ALA A 89 -13.86 21.93 -6.89
CA ALA A 89 -12.75 22.44 -6.08
C ALA A 89 -12.52 21.64 -4.78
N GLY A 90 -13.44 20.73 -4.43
CA GLY A 90 -13.27 19.79 -3.33
C GLY A 90 -12.50 18.53 -3.73
N LEU A 91 -12.20 18.34 -5.03
CA LEU A 91 -11.37 17.24 -5.49
C LEU A 91 -9.93 17.45 -5.05
N MET A 92 -9.33 16.43 -4.45
CA MET A 92 -7.94 16.45 -4.01
C MET A 92 -7.20 15.16 -4.37
N ALA A 93 -5.87 15.23 -4.33
CA ALA A 93 -5.03 14.06 -4.48
C ALA A 93 -5.41 13.00 -3.43
N GLY A 94 -5.56 11.76 -3.87
CA GLY A 94 -6.03 10.63 -3.08
C GLY A 94 -7.53 10.34 -3.19
N ASP A 95 -8.33 11.22 -3.82
CA ASP A 95 -9.73 10.92 -4.09
C ASP A 95 -9.85 9.80 -5.12
N THR A 96 -10.73 8.84 -4.87
CA THR A 96 -11.09 7.82 -5.87
C THR A 96 -12.27 8.32 -6.68
N ILE A 97 -12.11 8.34 -8.00
CA ILE A 97 -13.11 8.86 -8.91
C ILE A 97 -13.46 7.86 -10.02
N LEU A 98 -14.69 7.96 -10.49
CA LEU A 98 -15.20 7.28 -11.67
C LEU A 98 -15.53 8.36 -12.70
N VAL A 99 -14.89 8.27 -13.86
CA VAL A 99 -14.90 9.31 -14.88
C VAL A 99 -15.58 8.79 -16.13
N ARG A 100 -16.63 9.47 -16.56
CA ARG A 100 -17.19 9.28 -17.89
C ARG A 100 -16.61 10.32 -18.83
N TYR A 101 -16.16 9.87 -19.99
CA TYR A 101 -15.71 10.72 -21.07
C TYR A 101 -15.93 10.04 -22.41
N SER A 102 -16.15 10.84 -23.44
CA SER A 102 -16.42 10.34 -24.79
C SER A 102 -15.16 10.29 -25.68
N PHE A 103 -14.17 11.15 -25.44
CA PHE A 103 -12.99 11.30 -26.30
C PHE A 103 -11.73 11.61 -25.49
N MET A 104 -10.56 11.09 -25.89
CA MET A 104 -9.26 11.43 -25.29
C MET A 104 -8.24 11.82 -26.37
N THR A 105 -7.19 12.55 -25.99
CA THR A 105 -6.04 12.86 -26.85
C THR A 105 -5.10 11.67 -26.96
N MET A 106 -4.30 11.62 -28.04
CA MET A 106 -3.24 10.61 -28.22
C MET A 106 -1.89 11.03 -27.59
N SER A 107 -1.91 11.89 -26.57
CA SER A 107 -0.69 12.31 -25.86
C SER A 107 -0.28 11.30 -24.79
N ILE A 108 0.95 11.42 -24.28
CA ILE A 108 1.44 10.67 -23.12
C ILE A 108 1.83 11.70 -22.04
N PRO A 109 1.08 11.83 -20.93
CA PRO A 109 -0.16 11.10 -20.61
C PRO A 109 -1.34 11.53 -21.51
N ALA A 110 -2.36 10.68 -21.63
CA ALA A 110 -3.56 10.98 -22.39
C ALA A 110 -4.37 12.06 -21.66
N GLN A 111 -5.05 12.93 -22.39
CA GLN A 111 -5.87 14.00 -21.81
C GLN A 111 -7.30 13.92 -22.30
N THR A 112 -8.26 14.27 -21.45
CA THR A 112 -9.68 14.27 -21.80
C THR A 112 -10.42 15.41 -21.08
N THR A 113 -11.57 15.79 -21.62
CA THR A 113 -12.56 16.60 -20.91
C THR A 113 -13.67 15.64 -20.45
N PRO A 114 -13.85 15.44 -19.14
CA PRO A 114 -14.84 14.51 -18.64
C PRO A 114 -16.26 15.02 -18.86
N ASP A 115 -17.18 14.12 -19.22
CA ASP A 115 -18.61 14.39 -19.33
C ASP A 115 -19.27 14.37 -17.94
N GLU A 116 -18.80 13.51 -17.04
CA GLU A 116 -19.31 13.35 -15.67
C GLU A 116 -18.19 12.75 -14.79
N ILE A 117 -18.03 13.26 -13.57
CA ILE A 117 -17.15 12.67 -12.55
C ILE A 117 -18.00 12.25 -11.36
N ARG A 118 -17.80 11.02 -10.89
CA ARG A 118 -18.37 10.54 -9.63
C ARG A 118 -17.27 10.33 -8.61
N LEU A 119 -17.47 10.89 -7.44
CA LEU A 119 -16.59 10.68 -6.30
C LEU A 119 -16.99 9.37 -5.61
N VAL A 120 -16.11 8.38 -5.71
CA VAL A 120 -16.26 7.05 -5.12
C VAL A 120 -15.83 7.09 -3.66
N ALA A 121 -14.70 7.75 -3.38
CA ALA A 121 -14.19 7.97 -2.04
C ALA A 121 -13.42 9.29 -1.99
N GLN A 122 -13.60 10.07 -0.92
CA GLN A 122 -12.77 11.25 -0.65
C GLN A 122 -11.50 10.85 0.08
N ALA A 123 -10.38 11.47 -0.29
CA ALA A 123 -9.15 11.43 0.48
C ALA A 123 -9.41 12.03 1.88
N PRO A 124 -8.61 11.67 2.89
CA PRO A 124 -8.67 12.35 4.17
C PRO A 124 -8.11 13.78 4.02
N ALA A 125 -8.88 14.81 4.36
CA ALA A 125 -8.41 16.19 4.31
C ALA A 125 -7.32 16.43 5.38
N VAL A 126 -6.04 16.46 4.95
CA VAL A 126 -4.91 16.72 5.84
C VAL A 126 -4.74 18.24 6.00
N ALA A 127 -5.34 18.80 7.04
CA ALA A 127 -5.03 20.17 7.46
C ALA A 127 -3.58 20.22 8.01
N ALA A 128 -2.82 21.22 7.56
CA ALA A 128 -1.43 21.46 8.00
C ALA A 128 -1.33 21.55 9.54
N PRO A 129 -0.24 21.03 10.15
CA PRO A 129 -0.12 20.99 11.60
C PRO A 129 0.28 22.37 12.16
N ASP A 130 -0.46 22.85 13.16
CA ASP A 130 0.06 23.74 14.22
C ASP A 130 -0.19 23.00 15.55
N PRO A 131 0.75 23.01 16.53
CA PRO A 131 0.76 22.05 17.62
C PRO A 131 0.03 22.61 18.83
N ALA A 132 -1.13 22.05 19.17
CA ALA A 132 -1.63 21.96 20.55
C ALA A 132 -2.93 21.14 20.61
N ASP A 133 -2.84 20.05 21.38
CA ASP A 133 -3.85 19.53 22.31
C ASP A 133 -5.14 18.86 21.77
N GLU A 134 -5.23 17.57 22.12
CA GLU A 134 -6.38 16.72 22.44
C GLU A 134 -7.75 16.92 21.74
N GLY A 135 -8.26 15.84 21.13
CA GLY A 135 -9.71 15.62 21.00
C GLY A 135 -10.21 14.81 19.81
N THR A 136 -10.25 13.48 19.98
CA THR A 136 -11.32 12.56 19.52
C THR A 136 -11.56 12.32 18.01
N ALA A 137 -11.10 11.13 17.58
CA ALA A 137 -11.74 10.11 16.73
C ALA A 137 -12.41 10.47 15.38
N ALA A 138 -11.87 9.90 14.30
CA ALA A 138 -12.64 9.07 13.37
C ALA A 138 -11.71 8.07 12.68
N ALA A 139 -12.16 6.81 12.67
CA ALA A 139 -11.46 5.63 12.17
C ALA A 139 -10.83 5.85 10.79
N GLN A 140 -9.51 5.67 10.73
CA GLN A 140 -8.75 5.64 9.50
C GLN A 140 -8.94 4.25 8.89
N ASP A 141 -9.84 4.15 7.90
CA ASP A 141 -9.83 3.04 6.96
C ASP A 141 -8.46 3.06 6.29
N SER A 142 -7.62 2.14 6.76
CA SER A 142 -6.21 2.13 6.46
C SER A 142 -6.06 1.82 4.99
N ALA A 143 -5.38 2.72 4.29
CA ALA A 143 -4.87 2.48 2.96
C ALA A 143 -4.36 1.04 2.89
N VAL A 144 -5.00 0.21 2.07
CA VAL A 144 -4.39 -1.02 1.60
C VAL A 144 -3.13 -0.61 0.87
N SER A 145 -2.00 -0.64 1.60
CA SER A 145 -0.67 -0.54 1.05
C SER A 145 -0.61 -1.54 -0.10
N GLN A 146 -0.35 -1.06 -1.31
CA GLN A 146 -0.02 -1.92 -2.45
C GLN A 146 1.37 -2.59 -2.29
N GLY A 147 2.00 -2.45 -1.11
CA GLY A 147 3.21 -3.19 -0.76
C GLY A 147 2.96 -4.69 -0.64
N SER A 148 4.05 -5.46 -0.79
CA SER A 148 4.00 -6.92 -0.66
C SER A 148 3.62 -7.39 0.75
N SER A 149 3.57 -6.49 1.73
CA SER A 149 3.15 -6.77 3.09
C SER A 149 2.32 -5.64 3.71
N ILE A 150 1.50 -6.01 4.69
CA ILE A 150 0.76 -5.09 5.57
C ILE A 150 1.42 -5.14 6.95
N ARG A 151 1.66 -3.99 7.56
CA ARG A 151 2.17 -3.91 8.92
C ARG A 151 1.04 -3.94 9.94
N VAL A 152 1.16 -4.82 10.93
CA VAL A 152 0.27 -4.91 12.08
C VAL A 152 1.08 -4.88 13.38
N SER A 153 0.48 -4.38 14.46
CA SER A 153 1.08 -4.36 15.79
C SER A 153 0.03 -4.75 16.83
N GLY A 154 0.47 -5.30 17.95
CA GLY A 154 -0.43 -5.65 19.06
C GLY A 154 0.27 -6.46 20.15
N ALA A 155 -0.40 -6.60 21.29
CA ALA A 155 0.01 -7.50 22.36
C ALA A 155 -0.41 -8.94 22.04
N VAL A 156 0.43 -9.91 22.42
CA VAL A 156 0.11 -11.33 22.23
C VAL A 156 -0.99 -11.74 23.20
N ALA A 157 -2.18 -12.02 22.68
CA ALA A 157 -3.29 -12.52 23.48
C ALA A 157 -3.25 -14.04 23.64
N GLN A 158 -2.90 -14.76 22.57
CA GLN A 158 -2.87 -16.23 22.55
C GLN A 158 -1.77 -16.78 21.64
N LEU A 159 -1.23 -17.93 22.03
CA LEU A 159 -0.22 -18.71 21.29
C LEU A 159 -0.73 -20.16 21.21
N GLU A 160 -1.21 -20.58 20.05
CA GLU A 160 -1.76 -21.92 19.83
C GLU A 160 -1.34 -22.47 18.48
N ASP A 161 -0.88 -23.73 18.42
CA ASP A 161 -0.69 -24.52 17.18
C ASP A 161 -0.02 -23.78 15.99
N GLY A 162 1.04 -23.00 16.25
CA GLY A 162 1.73 -22.23 15.20
C GLY A 162 0.98 -20.97 14.75
N GLN A 163 0.09 -20.46 15.59
CA GLN A 163 -0.61 -19.21 15.41
C GLN A 163 -0.40 -18.27 16.59
N ILE A 164 -0.39 -16.97 16.30
CA ILE A 164 -0.29 -15.90 17.30
C ILE A 164 -1.50 -14.98 17.13
N LEU A 165 -2.33 -14.85 18.16
CA LEU A 165 -3.37 -13.83 18.19
C LEU A 165 -2.78 -12.53 18.72
N LEU A 166 -2.76 -11.49 17.89
CA LEU A 166 -2.44 -10.13 18.31
C LEU A 166 -3.72 -9.34 18.57
N GLU A 167 -3.71 -8.60 19.68
CA GLU A 167 -4.73 -7.62 20.01
C GLU A 167 -4.09 -6.23 20.05
N ASN A 168 -4.67 -5.31 19.30
CA ASN A 168 -4.29 -3.91 19.30
C ASN A 168 -5.40 -3.10 20.00
N ASP A 169 -5.09 -2.64 21.21
CA ASP A 169 -5.99 -1.84 22.04
C ASP A 169 -5.98 -0.35 21.65
N GLU A 170 -5.19 0.06 20.64
CA GLU A 170 -5.19 1.43 20.13
C GLU A 170 -6.53 1.77 19.49
N GLU A 171 -7.12 2.88 19.93
CA GLU A 171 -8.41 3.33 19.43
C GLU A 171 -8.31 3.70 17.94
N GLY A 172 -9.07 2.98 17.11
CA GLY A 172 -9.06 3.19 15.65
C GLY A 172 -7.97 2.38 14.91
N ALA A 173 -7.32 1.42 15.57
CA ALA A 173 -6.43 0.48 14.90
C ALA A 173 -7.13 -0.19 13.70
N ALA A 174 -6.43 -0.22 12.57
CA ALA A 174 -6.89 -0.88 11.33
C ALA A 174 -7.28 -2.35 11.57
N TYR A 175 -6.48 -3.00 12.40
CA TYR A 175 -6.61 -4.40 12.78
C TYR A 175 -6.59 -4.48 14.31
N PRO A 176 -7.75 -4.32 14.98
CA PRO A 176 -7.82 -4.40 16.44
C PRO A 176 -7.53 -5.83 16.94
N GLN A 177 -7.77 -6.84 16.10
CA GLN A 177 -7.37 -8.21 16.34
C GLN A 177 -6.92 -8.83 15.02
N VAL A 178 -5.84 -9.59 15.03
CA VAL A 178 -5.36 -10.34 13.86
C VAL A 178 -4.71 -11.64 14.30
N LEU A 179 -5.02 -12.73 13.60
CA LEU A 179 -4.41 -14.03 13.85
C LEU A 179 -3.29 -14.26 12.83
N LEU A 180 -2.06 -14.32 13.32
CA LEU A 180 -0.88 -14.60 12.53
C LEU A 180 -0.71 -16.10 12.36
N ASN A 181 -0.70 -16.59 11.13
CA ASN A 181 -0.24 -17.95 10.82
C ASN A 181 1.28 -17.94 10.70
N ILE A 182 1.93 -18.75 11.53
CA ILE A 182 3.39 -18.92 11.54
C ILE A 182 3.73 -20.14 10.68
N THR A 183 4.65 -19.94 9.76
CA THR A 183 5.17 -20.98 8.87
C THR A 183 6.67 -21.18 9.10
N GLU A 184 7.26 -22.17 8.46
CA GLU A 184 8.72 -22.38 8.52
C GLU A 184 9.52 -21.22 7.91
N ASP A 185 8.90 -20.45 7.02
CA ASP A 185 9.49 -19.28 6.37
C ASP A 185 9.29 -17.98 7.18
N THR A 186 8.55 -18.02 8.30
CA THR A 186 8.31 -16.85 9.13
C THR A 186 9.55 -16.51 9.95
N LEU A 187 10.08 -15.30 9.76
CA LEU A 187 11.24 -14.81 10.50
C LEU A 187 10.83 -14.20 11.83
N PHE A 188 11.48 -14.60 12.92
CA PHE A 188 11.34 -13.94 14.22
C PHE A 188 12.61 -13.17 14.52
N LEU A 189 12.49 -11.86 14.72
CA LEU A 189 13.63 -10.96 14.87
C LEU A 189 13.44 -10.04 16.07
N SER A 190 14.52 -9.73 16.79
CA SER A 190 14.49 -8.62 17.74
C SER A 190 14.37 -7.29 16.99
N ALA A 191 13.43 -6.43 17.38
CA ALA A 191 13.32 -5.08 16.82
C ALA A 191 14.59 -4.24 17.09
N ALA A 192 15.32 -4.53 18.18
CA ALA A 192 16.48 -3.76 18.60
C ALA A 192 17.70 -3.96 17.69
N ASP A 193 17.97 -5.18 17.23
CA ASP A 193 19.22 -5.50 16.51
C ASP A 193 19.06 -6.54 15.39
N CYS A 194 17.83 -6.92 15.05
CA CYS A 194 17.48 -7.98 14.11
C CYS A 194 18.16 -9.33 14.40
N SER A 195 18.50 -9.62 15.65
CA SER A 195 18.93 -10.96 16.07
C SER A 195 17.78 -11.95 15.89
N GLU A 196 18.11 -13.15 15.44
CA GLU A 196 17.14 -14.22 15.23
C GLU A 196 16.58 -14.72 16.57
N LYS A 197 15.28 -14.92 16.59
CA LYS A 197 14.48 -15.39 17.71
C LYS A 197 13.67 -16.59 17.27
N THR A 198 12.91 -17.16 18.20
CA THR A 198 12.00 -18.26 17.91
C THR A 198 10.64 -17.98 18.54
N LEU A 199 9.62 -18.72 18.09
CA LEU A 199 8.30 -18.68 18.72
C LEU A 199 8.35 -19.00 20.23
N SER A 200 9.36 -19.74 20.70
CA SER A 200 9.53 -20.08 22.11
C SER A 200 9.99 -18.89 22.97
N ASP A 201 10.51 -17.83 22.33
CA ASP A 201 10.93 -16.60 22.98
C ASP A 201 9.78 -15.60 23.16
N ILE A 202 8.60 -15.91 22.60
CA ILE A 202 7.40 -15.06 22.65
C ILE A 202 6.49 -15.52 23.78
N ALA A 203 6.02 -14.56 24.60
CA ALA A 203 5.08 -14.79 25.68
C ALA A 203 3.77 -14.01 25.47
N ALA A 204 2.70 -14.49 26.10
CA ALA A 204 1.45 -13.74 26.18
C ALA A 204 1.68 -12.40 26.89
N GLY A 205 1.18 -11.32 26.30
CA GLY A 205 1.37 -9.93 26.74
C GLY A 205 2.53 -9.20 26.06
N ASP A 206 3.39 -9.90 25.31
CA ASP A 206 4.50 -9.23 24.60
C ASP A 206 3.96 -8.36 23.47
N LEU A 207 4.55 -7.16 23.29
CA LEU A 207 4.25 -6.28 22.16
C LEU A 207 5.02 -6.76 20.92
N LEU A 208 4.29 -7.10 19.86
CA LEU A 208 4.86 -7.51 18.58
C LEU A 208 4.48 -6.55 17.46
N TYR A 209 5.36 -6.46 16.47
CA TYR A 209 5.07 -5.87 15.17
C TYR A 209 5.28 -6.98 14.13
N ALA A 210 4.36 -7.12 13.18
CA ALA A 210 4.48 -8.12 12.13
C ALA A 210 4.20 -7.50 10.77
N ASP A 211 4.99 -7.90 9.78
CA ASP A 211 4.67 -7.67 8.38
C ASP A 211 4.06 -8.96 7.82
N ILE A 212 2.79 -8.86 7.45
CA ILE A 212 1.93 -9.98 7.07
C ILE A 212 1.57 -9.92 5.58
N SER A 213 1.19 -11.07 5.04
CA SER A 213 0.65 -11.15 3.69
C SER A 213 -0.64 -10.32 3.57
N PRO A 214 -0.81 -9.55 2.48
CA PRO A 214 -2.08 -8.91 2.15
C PRO A 214 -3.21 -9.94 1.90
N ALA A 215 -2.86 -11.20 1.64
CA ALA A 215 -3.83 -12.28 1.51
C ALA A 215 -4.32 -12.73 2.89
N MET A 216 -5.45 -12.16 3.32
CA MET A 216 -6.08 -12.47 4.61
C MET A 216 -7.37 -13.29 4.42
N THR A 217 -7.75 -14.07 5.44
CA THR A 217 -9.05 -14.73 5.50
C THR A 217 -10.16 -13.74 5.84
N ARG A 218 -11.40 -14.07 5.45
CA ARG A 218 -12.61 -13.31 5.83
C ARG A 218 -13.18 -13.72 7.20
N SER A 219 -12.35 -14.28 8.09
CA SER A 219 -12.76 -14.63 9.45
C SER A 219 -12.73 -13.42 10.38
N ILE A 220 -13.26 -13.57 11.58
CA ILE A 220 -13.18 -12.58 12.66
C ILE A 220 -12.58 -13.29 13.87
N PRO A 221 -11.33 -12.97 14.29
CA PRO A 221 -10.41 -12.03 13.64
C PRO A 221 -9.94 -12.51 12.25
N PRO A 222 -9.51 -11.59 11.35
CA PRO A 222 -8.89 -11.96 10.09
C PRO A 222 -7.56 -12.70 10.34
N MET A 223 -7.23 -13.64 9.47
CA MET A 223 -6.04 -14.47 9.59
C MET A 223 -5.12 -14.25 8.39
N ALA A 224 -3.81 -14.14 8.62
CA ALA A 224 -2.82 -13.95 7.55
C ALA A 224 -1.49 -14.63 7.87
N ASN A 225 -0.74 -15.02 6.84
CA ASN A 225 0.61 -15.53 7.03
C ASN A 225 1.56 -14.38 7.38
N ALA A 226 2.39 -14.57 8.41
CA ALA A 226 3.42 -13.61 8.77
C ALA A 226 4.72 -13.88 7.99
N PHE A 227 5.29 -12.84 7.37
CA PHE A 227 6.62 -12.92 6.76
C PHE A 227 7.70 -12.70 7.81
N VAL A 228 7.54 -11.65 8.62
CA VAL A 228 8.44 -11.33 9.71
C VAL A 228 7.66 -10.86 10.93
N VAL A 229 8.11 -11.27 12.11
CA VAL A 229 7.61 -10.88 13.42
C VAL A 229 8.76 -10.28 14.21
N PHE A 230 8.61 -9.03 14.60
CA PHE A 230 9.51 -8.29 15.45
C PHE A 230 9.05 -8.34 16.91
N CYS A 231 9.93 -8.80 17.80
CA CYS A 231 9.74 -8.82 19.25
C CYS A 231 10.75 -7.91 19.96
N ASP A 232 10.77 -7.92 21.29
CA ASP A 232 11.64 -7.06 22.12
C ASP A 232 11.50 -5.56 21.78
N VAL A 233 10.28 -5.12 21.48
CA VAL A 233 10.00 -3.73 21.09
C VAL A 233 9.93 -2.86 22.33
N GLN A 234 10.81 -1.86 22.42
CA GLN A 234 10.82 -0.85 23.48
C GLN A 234 10.30 0.48 22.95
N GLU A 235 9.86 1.40 23.84
CA GLU A 235 9.20 2.66 23.47
C GLU A 235 9.97 3.52 22.44
N ASP A 236 11.30 3.51 22.46
CA ASP A 236 12.14 4.28 21.53
C ASP A 236 12.78 3.43 20.41
N THR A 237 12.31 2.19 20.22
CA THR A 237 12.90 1.29 19.21
C THR A 237 12.24 1.51 17.85
N ALA A 238 13.00 2.04 16.89
CA ALA A 238 12.59 2.07 15.49
C ALA A 238 12.53 0.65 14.91
N VAL A 239 11.32 0.13 14.73
CA VAL A 239 11.08 -1.20 14.14
C VAL A 239 11.44 -1.16 12.64
N PRO A 240 12.36 -2.02 12.17
CA PRO A 240 12.76 -2.04 10.77
C PRO A 240 11.56 -2.26 9.83
N THR A 241 11.57 -1.62 8.67
CA THR A 241 10.56 -1.79 7.61
C THR A 241 10.93 -2.96 6.71
N TYR A 242 10.08 -3.99 6.62
CA TYR A 242 10.20 -5.06 5.65
C TYR A 242 9.71 -4.59 4.29
N ALA A 243 10.56 -4.68 3.26
CA ALA A 243 10.21 -4.21 1.94
C ALA A 243 10.96 -4.98 0.85
N GLN A 244 10.40 -5.01 -0.35
CA GLN A 244 11.07 -5.50 -1.55
C GLN A 244 11.59 -4.33 -2.39
N ILE A 245 12.81 -4.44 -2.90
CA ILE A 245 13.36 -3.46 -3.83
C ILE A 245 12.70 -3.64 -5.20
N THR A 246 12.03 -2.60 -5.69
CA THR A 246 11.35 -2.61 -6.99
C THR A 246 12.14 -1.91 -8.08
N ASP A 247 12.97 -0.93 -7.70
CA ASP A 247 13.86 -0.23 -8.63
C ASP A 247 15.10 0.31 -7.89
N ILE A 248 16.20 0.48 -8.61
CA ILE A 248 17.41 1.14 -8.10
C ILE A 248 17.85 2.18 -9.13
N GLN A 249 17.79 3.43 -8.73
CA GLN A 249 18.16 4.58 -9.55
C GLN A 249 19.49 5.14 -9.08
N THR A 250 20.31 5.60 -10.01
CA THR A 250 21.58 6.30 -9.72
C THR A 250 21.57 7.64 -10.43
N GLY A 251 21.61 8.72 -9.65
CA GLY A 251 21.68 10.08 -10.17
C GLY A 251 23.04 10.39 -10.81
N ASP A 252 23.10 11.48 -11.57
CA ASP A 252 24.35 11.95 -12.20
C ASP A 252 25.43 12.34 -11.19
N ASP A 253 25.03 12.66 -9.95
CA ASP A 253 25.88 12.94 -8.80
C ASP A 253 26.38 11.68 -8.07
N GLY A 254 25.96 10.50 -8.52
CA GLY A 254 26.26 9.21 -7.89
C GLY A 254 25.38 8.88 -6.69
N GLN A 255 24.37 9.69 -6.36
CA GLN A 255 23.40 9.35 -5.32
C GLN A 255 22.55 8.17 -5.77
N VAL A 256 22.46 7.15 -4.92
CA VAL A 256 21.61 5.98 -5.16
C VAL A 256 20.26 6.21 -4.50
N THR A 257 19.18 5.92 -5.21
CA THR A 257 17.82 5.85 -4.69
C THR A 257 17.29 4.44 -4.87
N ILE A 258 16.97 3.77 -3.77
CA ILE A 258 16.35 2.45 -3.74
C ILE A 258 14.85 2.67 -3.61
N VAL A 259 14.09 2.29 -4.63
CA VAL A 259 12.63 2.35 -4.62
C VAL A 259 12.11 1.03 -4.07
N THR A 260 11.17 1.10 -3.13
CA THR A 260 10.55 -0.08 -2.54
C THR A 260 9.06 -0.18 -2.84
N ASP A 261 8.49 -1.35 -2.63
CA ASP A 261 7.06 -1.60 -2.74
C ASP A 261 6.21 -1.00 -1.62
N GLN A 262 6.82 -0.58 -0.50
CA GLN A 262 6.14 0.05 0.63
C GLN A 262 5.91 1.57 0.46
N SER A 263 5.89 2.07 -0.79
CA SER A 263 5.81 3.51 -1.08
C SER A 263 6.87 4.34 -0.35
N LEU A 264 8.05 3.74 -0.12
CA LEU A 264 9.18 4.30 0.59
C LEU A 264 10.43 4.21 -0.28
N ASN A 265 11.09 5.34 -0.50
CA ASN A 265 12.37 5.42 -1.17
C ASN A 265 13.49 5.58 -0.14
N LEU A 266 14.52 4.77 -0.26
CA LEU A 266 15.70 4.84 0.58
C LEU A 266 16.82 5.55 -0.18
N LEU A 267 17.38 6.59 0.42
CA LEU A 267 18.52 7.33 -0.09
C LEU A 267 19.72 7.03 0.81
N PRO A 268 20.38 5.86 0.64
CA PRO A 268 21.55 5.50 1.44
C PRO A 268 22.67 6.54 1.25
N ASN A 269 23.38 6.83 2.35
CA ASN A 269 24.52 7.75 2.36
C ASN A 269 25.73 7.10 3.02
N GLU A 270 26.81 7.86 3.24
CA GLU A 270 28.05 7.34 3.83
C GLU A 270 27.89 6.74 5.24
N SER A 271 26.81 7.10 5.96
CA SER A 271 26.50 6.58 7.30
C SER A 271 25.59 5.36 7.27
N THR A 272 25.00 5.02 6.12
CA THR A 272 24.14 3.85 5.98
C THR A 272 24.96 2.57 6.04
N LYS A 273 24.61 1.67 6.96
CA LYS A 273 25.20 0.33 7.03
C LYS A 273 24.38 -0.65 6.21
N VAL A 274 24.99 -1.33 5.25
CA VAL A 274 24.36 -2.46 4.55
C VAL A 274 24.95 -3.75 5.10
N LEU A 275 24.11 -4.64 5.61
CA LEU A 275 24.53 -5.86 6.30
C LEU A 275 23.78 -7.09 5.78
N SER A 276 24.32 -8.28 6.02
CA SER A 276 23.54 -9.52 6.02
C SER A 276 22.47 -9.50 7.13
N LEU A 277 21.43 -10.33 7.01
CA LEU A 277 20.34 -10.39 8.00
C LEU A 277 20.85 -10.57 9.44
N ASP A 278 21.80 -11.48 9.64
CA ASP A 278 22.44 -11.78 10.93
C ASP A 278 23.45 -10.71 11.40
N GLY A 279 23.74 -9.70 10.59
CA GLY A 279 24.73 -8.66 10.87
C GLY A 279 26.19 -9.13 10.83
N SER A 280 26.47 -10.36 10.40
CA SER A 280 27.83 -10.93 10.40
C SER A 280 28.72 -10.38 9.29
N SER A 281 28.11 -9.96 8.17
CA SER A 281 28.81 -9.50 6.98
C SER A 281 28.40 -8.07 6.63
N THR A 282 29.40 -7.21 6.46
CA THR A 282 29.19 -5.88 5.87
C THR A 282 29.19 -5.98 4.35
N LEU A 283 28.15 -5.42 3.75
CA LEU A 283 27.91 -5.36 2.32
C LEU A 283 27.95 -3.90 1.85
N SER A 284 27.85 -3.71 0.54
CA SER A 284 27.75 -2.40 -0.08
C SER A 284 26.37 -2.20 -0.72
N VAL A 285 25.99 -0.93 -0.93
CA VAL A 285 24.75 -0.60 -1.65
C VAL A 285 24.74 -1.22 -3.07
N SER A 286 25.92 -1.35 -3.69
CA SER A 286 26.08 -1.99 -5.00
C SER A 286 25.80 -3.50 -4.98
N ASP A 287 25.77 -4.14 -3.80
CA ASP A 287 25.39 -5.54 -3.68
C ASP A 287 23.87 -5.71 -3.71
N LEU A 288 23.08 -4.65 -3.51
CA LEU A 288 21.62 -4.69 -3.57
C LEU A 288 21.13 -4.79 -5.02
N ALA A 289 20.10 -5.60 -5.24
CA ALA A 289 19.49 -5.78 -6.55
C ALA A 289 17.96 -5.63 -6.49
N VAL A 290 17.37 -5.28 -7.63
CA VAL A 290 15.91 -5.31 -7.80
C VAL A 290 15.41 -6.73 -7.54
N GLY A 291 14.37 -6.83 -6.71
CA GLY A 291 13.78 -8.08 -6.24
C GLY A 291 14.33 -8.56 -4.89
N ASP A 292 15.43 -7.99 -4.40
CA ASP A 292 15.93 -8.29 -3.05
C ASP A 292 14.90 -7.87 -2.00
N THR A 293 14.74 -8.71 -0.98
CA THR A 293 13.93 -8.40 0.20
C THR A 293 14.84 -7.86 1.29
N ILE A 294 14.48 -6.73 1.87
CA ILE A 294 15.30 -6.00 2.83
C ILE A 294 14.53 -5.61 4.09
N LEU A 295 15.28 -5.37 5.17
CA LEU A 295 14.84 -4.63 6.34
C LEU A 295 15.53 -3.27 6.34
N ALA A 296 14.75 -2.19 6.30
CA ALA A 296 15.27 -0.83 6.36
C ALA A 296 14.94 -0.18 7.71
N ARG A 297 15.97 0.21 8.46
CA ARG A 297 15.83 0.96 9.71
C ARG A 297 16.15 2.43 9.49
N PHE A 298 15.26 3.29 9.96
CA PHE A 298 15.37 4.75 9.87
C PHE A 298 14.58 5.40 11.00
N GLN A 299 14.95 6.62 11.36
CA GLN A 299 14.29 7.40 12.41
C GLN A 299 13.29 8.42 11.85
N ILE A 300 13.60 8.98 10.69
CA ILE A 300 12.84 10.06 10.08
C ILE A 300 12.63 9.78 8.59
N MET A 301 11.49 10.23 8.07
CA MET A 301 11.18 10.20 6.63
C MET A 301 10.54 11.52 6.23
N THR A 302 10.60 11.84 4.94
CA THR A 302 9.91 12.99 4.36
C THR A 302 8.42 12.71 4.26
N ALA A 303 7.61 13.77 4.30
CA ALA A 303 6.18 13.71 4.02
C ALA A 303 5.86 13.72 2.51
N SER A 304 6.82 13.35 1.65
CA SER A 304 6.59 13.26 0.20
C SER A 304 5.87 11.96 -0.17
N LEU A 305 5.33 11.89 -1.38
CA LEU A 305 4.77 10.67 -1.95
C LEU A 305 5.55 10.31 -3.23
N PRO A 306 6.29 9.19 -3.28
CA PRO A 306 6.58 8.28 -2.16
C PRO A 306 7.42 8.96 -1.05
N ALA A 307 7.32 8.44 0.16
CA ALA A 307 8.11 8.92 1.30
C ALA A 307 9.59 8.66 1.03
N GLN A 308 10.48 9.49 1.54
CA GLN A 308 11.92 9.35 1.35
C GLN A 308 12.64 9.35 2.69
N THR A 309 13.66 8.52 2.85
CA THR A 309 14.46 8.49 4.08
C THR A 309 15.93 8.21 3.81
N ASN A 310 16.79 8.66 4.72
CA ASN A 310 18.15 8.18 4.81
C ASN A 310 18.20 7.03 5.83
N PRO A 311 18.29 5.77 5.38
CA PRO A 311 18.35 4.65 6.30
C PRO A 311 19.65 4.66 7.11
N GLU A 312 19.54 4.33 8.39
CA GLU A 312 20.70 4.07 9.26
C GLU A 312 21.28 2.68 8.95
N GLU A 313 20.40 1.72 8.69
CA GLU A 313 20.77 0.33 8.44
C GLU A 313 19.82 -0.31 7.42
N ILE A 314 20.39 -1.05 6.47
CA ILE A 314 19.69 -1.92 5.54
C ILE A 314 20.22 -3.34 5.76
N ARG A 315 19.33 -4.30 6.02
CA ARG A 315 19.70 -5.72 6.04
C ARG A 315 19.07 -6.47 4.89
N ILE A 316 19.83 -7.35 4.25
CA ILE A 316 19.30 -8.22 3.20
C ILE A 316 18.69 -9.46 3.84
N VAL A 317 17.38 -9.63 3.67
CA VAL A 317 16.62 -10.80 4.13
C VAL A 317 16.78 -11.95 3.14
N ALA A 318 16.53 -11.67 1.87
CA ALA A 318 16.59 -12.66 0.80
C ALA A 318 17.02 -12.00 -0.51
N LYS A 319 17.77 -12.73 -1.35
CA LYS A 319 18.17 -12.26 -2.67
C LYS A 319 17.09 -12.53 -3.71
N ALA A 320 17.06 -11.69 -4.75
CA ALA A 320 16.19 -11.89 -5.90
C ALA A 320 16.37 -13.31 -6.47
N GLY A 321 15.31 -14.12 -6.39
CA GLY A 321 15.29 -15.52 -6.87
C GLY A 321 15.25 -16.59 -5.78
N ASP A 322 15.61 -16.29 -4.53
CA ASP A 322 15.52 -17.26 -3.44
C ASP A 322 14.07 -17.50 -2.99
N ALA A 323 13.20 -16.48 -3.13
CA ALA A 323 11.77 -16.59 -2.78
C ALA A 323 10.94 -17.47 -3.74
N GLN A 324 11.50 -17.90 -4.88
CA GLN A 324 10.81 -18.77 -5.86
C GLN A 324 11.14 -20.27 -5.67
N ALA A 325 12.01 -20.64 -4.71
CA ALA A 325 12.43 -22.02 -4.52
C ALA A 325 11.57 -22.84 -3.54
N THR A 326 10.75 -22.22 -2.68
CA THR A 326 10.01 -22.95 -1.63
C THR A 326 8.54 -23.26 -1.98
N ALA A 327 7.97 -22.66 -3.03
CA ALA A 327 6.57 -22.90 -3.43
C ALA A 327 6.36 -24.13 -4.34
N ILE A 328 7.20 -25.17 -4.22
CA ILE A 328 7.01 -26.44 -4.93
C ILE A 328 7.43 -27.63 -4.05
N GLN A 329 6.57 -28.02 -3.10
CA GLN A 329 6.34 -29.44 -2.76
C GLN A 329 4.88 -29.68 -2.42
#